data_AF-A0A6Z2PM32-F1
#
_entry.id   AF-A0A6Z2PM32-F1
#
_cell.length_a   1.000
_cell.length_b   1.000
_cell.length_c   1.000
_cell.angle_alpha   90.00
_cell.angle_beta   90.00
_cell.angle_gamma   90.00
#
_symmetry.space_group_name_H-M   'P 1'
#
loop_
_entity.id
_entity.type
_entity.pdbx_description
1 polymer ?
#
loop_
_entity_poly.entity_id
_entity_poly.type
_entity_poly.pdbx_seq_one_letter_code
_entity_poly.pdbx_strand_id
1 'polypeptide(L)'
;MESRSNKFGRKKNKKIGKLHKSYDAYLMELIEVTQEKWHKQKVLMRKSFEYDPNLEYEEKKAEARYFYLFKEARTRQLKSK
;
A
#
# COMPACT_ATOMS: atom_id res chain seq x y z
N MET A 1 1.85 -57.42 -16.10
CA MET A 1 2.56 -56.33 -15.40
C MET A 1 1.93 -55.01 -15.84
N GLU A 2 1.00 -54.47 -15.06
CA GLU A 2 0.36 -53.19 -15.38
C GLU A 2 1.28 -52.03 -14.98
N SER A 3 1.82 -51.34 -15.98
CA SER A 3 2.59 -50.11 -15.82
C SER A 3 1.68 -48.99 -15.33
N ARG A 4 1.71 -48.74 -14.01
CA ARG A 4 1.07 -47.57 -13.38
C ARG A 4 1.71 -46.29 -13.90
N SER A 5 1.01 -45.59 -14.78
CA SER A 5 1.43 -44.25 -15.24
C SER A 5 1.32 -43.26 -14.09
N ASN A 6 2.47 -42.75 -13.64
CA ASN A 6 2.55 -41.68 -12.65
C ASN A 6 2.03 -40.37 -13.28
N LYS A 7 0.74 -40.08 -13.14
CA LYS A 7 0.15 -38.76 -13.45
C LYS A 7 0.47 -37.76 -12.33
N PHE A 8 1.73 -37.45 -12.11
CA PHE A 8 2.10 -36.26 -11.33
C PHE A 8 2.02 -35.03 -12.23
N GLY A 9 0.79 -34.62 -12.53
CA GLY A 9 0.51 -33.36 -13.21
C GLY A 9 1.10 -32.21 -12.40
N ARG A 10 2.09 -31.53 -12.96
CA ARG A 10 2.74 -30.34 -12.39
C ARG A 10 1.64 -29.35 -11.97
N LYS A 11 1.47 -29.10 -10.67
CA LYS A 11 0.49 -28.14 -10.14
C LYS A 11 0.79 -26.79 -10.81
N LYS A 12 -0.09 -26.35 -11.70
CA LYS A 12 0.05 -25.07 -12.42
C LYS A 12 0.04 -23.97 -11.35
N ASN A 13 1.16 -23.28 -11.14
CA ASN A 13 1.21 -22.12 -10.24
C ASN A 13 0.11 -21.15 -10.68
N LYS A 14 -0.92 -20.98 -9.86
CA LYS A 14 -2.02 -20.06 -10.12
C LYS A 14 -1.39 -18.68 -10.17
N LYS A 15 -1.29 -18.08 -11.36
CA LYS A 15 -0.77 -16.71 -11.52
C LYS A 15 -1.62 -15.82 -10.63
N ILE A 16 -1.01 -15.22 -9.61
CA ILE A 16 -1.68 -14.21 -8.78
C ILE A 16 -2.07 -13.09 -9.76
N GLY A 17 -3.37 -12.91 -9.93
CA GLY A 17 -3.91 -11.87 -10.80
C GLY A 17 -3.56 -10.48 -10.26
N LYS A 18 -3.74 -9.45 -11.09
CA LYS A 18 -3.68 -8.06 -10.62
C LYS A 18 -4.75 -7.81 -9.56
N LEU A 19 -4.52 -6.85 -8.67
CA LEU A 19 -5.52 -6.48 -7.66
C LEU A 19 -6.83 -6.09 -8.34
N HIS A 20 -7.94 -6.57 -7.80
CA HIS A 20 -9.25 -6.35 -8.38
C HIS A 20 -9.68 -4.88 -8.28
N LYS A 21 -10.42 -4.36 -9.27
CA LYS A 21 -10.88 -2.96 -9.31
C LYS A 21 -11.78 -2.57 -8.13
N SER A 22 -12.40 -3.55 -7.45
CA SER A 22 -13.18 -3.29 -6.23
C SER A 22 -12.35 -2.64 -5.12
N TYR A 23 -11.03 -2.81 -5.14
CA TYR A 23 -10.13 -2.20 -4.16
C TYR A 23 -9.78 -0.74 -4.50
N ASP A 24 -10.22 -0.21 -5.63
CA ASP A 24 -9.89 1.17 -6.02
C ASP A 24 -10.60 2.19 -5.12
N ALA A 25 -11.85 1.91 -4.71
CA ALA A 25 -12.55 2.72 -3.70
C ALA A 25 -11.82 2.70 -2.35
N TYR A 26 -11.39 1.52 -1.92
CA TYR A 26 -10.61 1.36 -0.70
C TYR A 26 -9.25 2.06 -0.77
N LEU A 27 -8.60 2.07 -1.95
CA LEU A 27 -7.34 2.80 -2.15
C LEU A 27 -7.54 4.30 -1.97
N MET A 28 -8.64 4.87 -2.47
CA MET A 28 -8.95 6.29 -2.28
C MET A 28 -9.18 6.63 -0.81
N GLU A 29 -9.99 5.83 -0.10
CA GLU A 29 -10.20 5.98 1.34
C GLU A 29 -8.87 5.89 2.12
N LEU A 30 -8.02 4.92 1.77
CA LEU A 30 -6.72 4.75 2.41
C LEU A 30 -5.78 5.94 2.16
N ILE A 31 -5.85 6.55 0.97
CA ILE A 31 -5.10 7.78 0.66
C ILE A 31 -5.56 8.94 1.55
N GLU A 32 -6.88 9.14 1.71
CA GLU A 32 -7.42 10.19 2.57
C GLU A 32 -7.00 10.03 4.03
N VAL A 33 -7.15 8.82 4.58
CA VAL A 33 -6.76 8.51 5.96
C VAL A 33 -5.25 8.71 6.17
N THR A 34 -4.43 8.30 5.21
CA THR A 34 -2.96 8.48 5.32
C THR A 34 -2.54 9.94 5.16
N GLN A 35 -3.27 10.73 4.37
CA GLN A 35 -3.07 12.18 4.28
C GLN A 35 -3.30 12.86 5.62
N GLU A 36 -4.43 12.55 6.27
CA GLU A 36 -4.75 13.10 7.59
C GLU A 36 -3.70 12.69 8.62
N LYS A 37 -3.26 11.43 8.60
CA LYS A 37 -2.23 10.94 9.52
C LYS A 37 -0.91 11.66 9.33
N TRP A 38 -0.49 11.86 8.08
CA TRP A 38 0.73 12.63 7.79
C TRP A 38 0.58 14.08 8.24
N HIS A 39 -0.58 14.72 8.01
CA HIS A 39 -0.84 16.06 8.48
C HIS A 39 -0.78 16.17 10.01
N LYS A 40 -1.38 15.22 10.75
CA LYS A 40 -1.31 15.14 12.21
C LYS A 40 0.14 15.05 12.70
N GLN A 41 0.94 14.20 12.08
CA GLN A 41 2.36 14.04 12.45
C GLN A 41 3.17 15.30 12.17
N LYS A 42 2.92 15.99 11.04
CA LYS A 42 3.54 17.29 10.73
C LYS A 42 3.19 18.36 11.77
N VAL A 43 1.93 18.43 12.19
CA VAL A 43 1.49 19.37 13.22
C VAL A 43 2.17 19.06 14.55
N LEU A 44 2.30 17.78 14.89
CA LEU A 44 2.93 17.34 16.14
C LEU A 44 4.43 17.66 16.15
N MET A 45 5.14 17.41 15.04
CA MET A 45 6.53 17.82 14.88
C MET A 45 6.69 19.35 14.97
N ARG A 46 5.84 20.13 14.29
CA ARG A 46 5.88 21.61 14.41
C ARG A 46 5.63 22.14 15.81
N LYS A 47 4.88 21.40 16.63
CA LYS A 47 4.59 21.75 18.03
C LYS A 47 5.66 21.26 19.00
N SER A 48 6.57 20.37 18.58
CA SER A 48 7.66 19.93 19.44
C SER A 48 8.65 21.07 19.62
N PHE A 49 9.03 21.32 20.87
CA PHE A 49 9.95 22.40 21.21
C PHE A 49 11.41 21.99 20.96
N GLU A 50 11.70 20.70 21.13
CA GLU A 50 13.00 20.10 20.87
C GLU A 50 12.92 19.11 19.70
N TYR A 51 14.09 18.81 19.14
CA TYR A 51 14.23 17.77 18.13
C TYR A 51 14.06 16.38 18.79
N ASP A 52 13.10 15.62 18.29
CA ASP A 52 12.90 14.22 18.67
C ASP A 52 13.06 13.32 17.42
N PRO A 53 14.12 12.49 17.36
CA PRO A 53 14.36 11.56 16.25
C PRO A 53 13.21 10.58 15.98
N ASN A 54 12.47 10.17 17.02
CA ASN A 54 11.34 9.26 16.86
C ASN A 54 10.18 9.96 16.15
N LEU A 55 10.00 11.24 16.45
CA LEU A 55 8.96 12.08 15.86
C LEU A 55 9.21 12.33 14.38
N GLU A 56 10.47 12.63 14.03
CA GLU A 56 10.93 12.77 12.65
C GLU A 56 10.77 11.45 11.89
N TYR A 57 11.13 10.32 12.52
CA TYR A 57 10.96 9.00 11.93
C TYR A 57 9.48 8.70 11.61
N GLU A 58 8.56 8.94 12.54
CA GLU A 58 7.13 8.71 12.30
C GLU A 58 6.56 9.67 11.25
N GLU A 59 7.08 10.90 11.14
CA GLU A 59 6.72 11.84 10.06
C GLU A 59 7.11 11.28 8.69
N LYS A 60 8.38 10.92 8.52
CA LYS A 60 8.91 10.37 7.26
C LYS A 60 8.24 9.05 6.89
N LYS A 61 7.91 8.23 7.88
CA LYS A 61 7.17 6.98 7.67
C LYS A 61 5.73 7.22 7.21
N ALA A 62 5.04 8.21 7.78
CA ALA A 62 3.71 8.59 7.33
C ALA A 62 3.74 9.18 5.90
N GLU A 63 4.74 10.02 5.63
CA GLU A 63 5.00 10.59 4.31
C GLU A 63 5.24 9.52 3.24
N ALA A 64 6.13 8.56 3.51
CA ALA A 64 6.46 7.48 2.58
C ALA A 64 5.22 6.63 2.24
N ARG A 65 4.37 6.35 3.23
CA ARG A 65 3.10 5.62 3.01
C ARG A 65 2.16 6.40 2.11
N TYR A 66 1.95 7.68 2.40
CA TYR A 66 1.08 8.55 1.61
C TYR A 66 1.53 8.62 0.14
N PHE A 67 2.82 8.90 -0.10
CA PHE A 67 3.34 8.98 -1.47
C PHE A 67 3.33 7.66 -2.21
N TYR A 68 3.57 6.54 -1.52
CA TYR A 68 3.47 5.22 -2.14
C TYR A 68 2.05 4.95 -2.66
N LEU A 69 1.02 5.26 -1.86
CA LEU A 69 -0.37 5.07 -2.27
C LEU A 69 -0.76 6.00 -3.43
N PHE A 70 -0.25 7.23 -3.45
CA PHE A 70 -0.43 8.14 -4.59
C PHE A 70 0.20 7.60 -5.88
N LYS A 71 1.41 7.02 -5.79
CA LYS A 71 2.06 6.36 -6.94
C LYS A 71 1.23 5.18 -7.44
N GLU A 72 0.66 4.40 -6.53
CA GLU A 72 -0.22 3.27 -6.88
C GLU A 72 -1.50 3.76 -7.56
N ALA A 73 -2.17 4.79 -7.03
CA ALA A 73 -3.35 5.38 -7.64
C ALA A 73 -3.08 5.90 -9.06
N ARG A 74 -1.91 6.53 -9.28
CA ARG A 74 -1.46 6.96 -10.61
C ARG A 74 -1.22 5.78 -11.54
N THR A 75 -0.61 4.71 -11.05
CA THR A 75 -0.37 3.47 -11.82
C THR A 75 -1.67 2.81 -12.26
N ARG A 76 -2.72 2.91 -11.44
CA ARG A 76 -4.07 2.42 -11.75
C ARG A 76 -4.91 3.38 -12.59
N GLN A 77 -4.40 4.58 -12.89
CA GLN A 77 -5.11 5.62 -13.63
C GLN A 77 -6.45 5.98 -13.00
N LEU A 78 -6.52 5.98 -11.66
CA LEU A 78 -7.70 6.44 -10.96
C LEU A 78 -7.92 7.93 -11.30
N LYS A 79 -9.08 8.23 -11.88
CA LYS A 79 -9.45 9.61 -12.18
C LYS A 79 -10.01 10.23 -10.91
N SER A 80 -9.44 11.36 -10.48
CA SER A 80 -10.13 12.27 -9.58
C SER A 80 -11.42 12.71 -10.28
N LYS A 81 -12.55 12.56 -9.60
CA LYS A 81 -13.84 13.04 -10.10
C LYS A 81 -13.97 14.53 -9.83
#